data_AF-A0A7I8MV21-F1
#
_entry.id   AF-A0A7I8MV21-F1
#
_cell.length_a   1.000
_cell.length_b   1.000
_cell.length_c   1.000
_cell.angle_alpha   90.00
_cell.angle_beta   90.00
_cell.angle_gamma   90.00
#
_symmetry.space_group_name_H-M   'P 1'
#
loop_
_entity.id
_entity.type
_entity.pdbx_description
1 polymer ?
#
loop_
_entity_poly.entity_id
_entity_poly.type
_entity_poly.pdbx_seq_one_letter_code
_entity_poly.pdbx_strand_id
1 'polypeptide(L)'
;MRADTFRKRLTRRSPNAHRAMGLRQKTYMLFLVAAAIVLGAGVYAIDQTGSQTTRDRLIRDLTTTLSAEESQRVNTTAIVESVRRVQQHLMVATAAVLVVMLALVLAFIKKVIKPIDQVGEAADRIAKGQLGALAPIDDNGEVGKIAEHINDMAMNLQEILLMVWNHTGRNRQRLELMTEMLRQHSNGDSLPDEFVERLRVLSTEVEDLQRFVEAFDYYDVRLTCGKTLAASDRETPVPS
;
A
#
# COMPACT_ATOMS: atom_id res chain seq x y z
N MET A 1 23.85 14.92 24.76
CA MET A 1 24.72 14.84 23.55
C MET A 1 24.72 13.46 22.84
N ARG A 2 24.05 12.41 23.36
CA ARG A 2 24.02 11.08 22.71
C ARG A 2 22.76 10.75 21.89
N ALA A 3 21.65 11.49 22.09
CA ALA A 3 20.40 11.28 21.34
C ALA A 3 20.47 11.73 19.86
N ASP A 4 21.14 12.86 19.59
CA ASP A 4 21.31 13.37 18.22
C ASP A 4 22.17 12.47 17.33
N THR A 5 23.14 11.79 17.93
CA THR A 5 24.05 10.87 17.22
C THR A 5 23.32 9.62 16.75
N PHE A 6 22.23 9.22 17.41
CA PHE A 6 21.40 8.09 17.02
C PHE A 6 20.47 8.45 15.85
N ARG A 7 19.85 9.65 15.91
CA ARG A 7 19.05 10.20 14.80
C ARG A 7 19.85 10.32 13.50
N LYS A 8 21.14 10.67 13.59
CA LYS A 8 22.03 10.86 12.43
C LYS A 8 22.45 9.57 11.72
N ARG A 9 22.35 8.40 12.36
CA ARG A 9 22.74 7.11 11.75
C ARG A 9 21.64 6.50 10.87
N LEU A 10 20.37 6.83 11.13
CA LEU A 10 19.22 6.36 10.33
C LEU A 10 19.02 7.14 9.02
N THR A 11 19.69 8.28 8.86
CA THR A 11 19.59 9.14 7.66
C THR A 11 20.69 8.91 6.64
N ARG A 12 21.51 7.86 6.76
CA ARG A 12 22.57 7.57 5.77
C ARG A 12 21.96 6.95 4.51
N ARG A 13 21.25 7.78 3.76
CA ARG A 13 20.71 7.50 2.43
C ARG A 13 21.89 7.19 1.50
N SER A 14 21.86 6.01 0.88
CA SER A 14 22.79 5.61 -0.18
C SER A 14 22.85 6.71 -1.27
N PRO A 15 24.05 7.19 -1.69
CA PRO A 15 24.17 8.24 -2.71
C PRO A 15 23.86 7.77 -4.14
N ASN A 16 23.55 6.49 -4.35
CA ASN A 16 23.36 5.93 -5.69
C ASN A 16 21.92 5.42 -5.88
N ALA A 17 20.95 6.30 -5.69
CA ALA A 17 19.62 6.07 -6.26
C ALA A 17 19.68 6.49 -7.74
N HIS A 18 20.06 5.56 -8.61
CA HIS A 18 19.58 5.61 -10.00
C HIS A 18 18.10 5.96 -9.96
N ARG A 19 17.65 6.82 -10.89
CA ARG A 19 16.27 7.26 -11.08
C ARG A 19 15.32 6.06 -11.16
N ALA A 20 15.02 5.45 -10.03
CA ALA A 20 14.11 4.34 -9.90
C ALA A 20 12.74 4.99 -10.02
N MET A 21 12.14 4.85 -11.20
CA MET A 21 10.75 5.23 -11.42
C MET A 21 9.90 4.69 -10.26
N GLY A 22 9.07 5.54 -9.67
CA GLY A 22 8.16 5.13 -8.61
C GLY A 22 7.25 3.99 -9.09
N LEU A 23 6.72 3.17 -8.17
CA LEU A 23 5.90 2.00 -8.50
C LEU A 23 4.75 2.36 -9.45
N ARG A 24 4.10 3.52 -9.22
CA ARG A 24 3.07 4.10 -10.09
C ARG A 24 3.55 4.30 -11.53
N GLN A 25 4.73 4.86 -11.71
CA GLN A 25 5.29 5.16 -13.03
C GLN A 25 5.68 3.88 -13.78
N LYS A 26 6.19 2.87 -13.06
CA LYS A 26 6.43 1.53 -13.62
C LYS A 26 5.13 0.85 -14.06
N THR A 27 4.07 0.95 -13.26
CA THR A 27 2.75 0.42 -13.62
C THR A 27 2.18 1.10 -14.86
N TYR A 28 2.21 2.44 -14.94
CA TYR A 28 1.78 3.14 -16.15
C TYR A 28 2.60 2.74 -17.38
N MET A 29 3.91 2.59 -17.25
CA MET A 29 4.78 2.18 -18.36
C MET A 29 4.41 0.77 -18.87
N LEU A 30 4.21 -0.19 -17.97
CA LEU A 30 3.84 -1.56 -18.35
C LEU A 30 2.49 -1.62 -19.07
N PHE A 31 1.50 -0.88 -18.59
CA PHE A 31 0.20 -0.81 -19.25
C PHE A 31 0.24 -0.01 -20.58
N LEU A 32 1.10 1.00 -20.69
CA LEU A 32 1.30 1.73 -21.96
C LEU A 32 1.88 0.80 -23.03
N VAL A 33 2.86 -0.04 -22.67
CA VAL A 33 3.40 -1.07 -23.57
C VAL A 33 2.30 -2.07 -23.96
N ALA A 34 1.50 -2.55 -23.01
CA ALA A 34 0.37 -3.43 -23.31
C ALA A 34 -0.66 -2.78 -24.24
N ALA A 35 -0.99 -1.50 -24.05
CA ALA A 35 -1.86 -0.73 -24.95
C ALA A 35 -1.29 -0.65 -26.36
N ALA A 36 0.01 -0.37 -26.50
CA ALA A 36 0.67 -0.28 -27.79
C ALA A 36 0.62 -1.63 -28.54
N ILE A 37 0.79 -2.75 -27.83
CA ILE A 37 0.65 -4.10 -28.40
C ILE A 37 -0.79 -4.34 -28.88
N VAL A 38 -1.80 -4.00 -28.07
CA VAL A 38 -3.23 -4.16 -28.43
C VAL A 38 -3.58 -3.29 -29.64
N LEU A 39 -3.12 -2.05 -29.67
CA LEU A 39 -3.30 -1.14 -30.80
C LEU A 39 -2.64 -1.69 -32.07
N GLY A 40 -1.39 -2.16 -31.98
CA GLY A 40 -0.67 -2.75 -33.10
C GLY A 40 -1.38 -3.99 -33.66
N ALA A 41 -1.82 -4.90 -32.79
CA ALA A 41 -2.58 -6.08 -33.18
C ALA A 41 -3.93 -5.72 -33.82
N GLY A 42 -4.62 -4.71 -33.28
CA GLY A 42 -5.88 -4.21 -33.85
C GLY A 42 -5.70 -3.63 -35.25
N VAL A 43 -4.68 -2.78 -35.45
CA VAL A 43 -4.35 -2.22 -36.78
C VAL A 43 -3.97 -3.33 -37.75
N TYR A 44 -3.14 -4.28 -37.34
CA TYR A 44 -2.74 -5.42 -38.16
C TYR A 44 -3.94 -6.27 -38.61
N ALA A 45 -4.88 -6.55 -37.71
CA ALA A 45 -6.10 -7.30 -38.03
C ALA A 45 -7.01 -6.55 -39.02
N ILE A 46 -7.13 -5.22 -38.88
CA ILE A 46 -7.93 -4.38 -39.78
C ILE A 46 -7.30 -4.34 -41.18
N ASP A 47 -5.97 -4.20 -41.27
CA ASP A 47 -5.23 -4.16 -42.54
C ASP A 47 -5.29 -5.51 -43.28
N GLN A 48 -5.09 -6.63 -42.57
CA GLN A 48 -5.16 -7.97 -43.14
C GLN A 48 -6.54 -8.28 -43.74
N THR A 49 -7.62 -7.78 -43.11
CA THR A 49 -8.99 -7.94 -43.60
C THR A 49 -9.27 -7.09 -44.86
N GLY A 50 -8.58 -5.95 -45.02
CA GLY A 50 -8.78 -5.05 -46.16
C GLY A 50 -8.05 -5.45 -47.46
N SER A 51 -6.99 -6.26 -47.37
CA SER A 51 -5.98 -6.35 -48.44
C SER A 51 -6.04 -7.60 -49.34
N GLN A 52 -6.32 -8.81 -48.83
CA GLN A 52 -6.08 -10.05 -49.60
C GLN A 52 -7.28 -10.54 -50.41
N THR A 53 -8.47 -10.66 -49.80
CA THR A 53 -9.62 -11.26 -50.49
C THR A 53 -10.17 -10.40 -51.62
N THR A 54 -10.01 -9.09 -51.53
CA THR A 54 -10.46 -8.13 -52.55
C THR A 54 -9.47 -8.07 -53.70
N ARG A 55 -8.15 -8.02 -53.43
CA ARG A 55 -7.12 -7.99 -54.46
C ARG A 55 -7.04 -9.30 -55.24
N ASP A 56 -7.09 -10.44 -54.56
CA ASP A 56 -7.01 -11.75 -55.23
C ASP A 56 -8.24 -12.04 -56.09
N ARG A 57 -9.42 -11.56 -55.68
CA ARG A 57 -10.64 -11.62 -56.50
C ARG A 57 -10.61 -10.64 -57.66
N LEU A 58 -10.17 -9.40 -57.44
CA LEU A 58 -10.01 -8.42 -58.53
C LEU A 58 -9.03 -8.89 -59.60
N ILE A 59 -7.89 -9.46 -59.21
CA ILE A 59 -6.90 -9.98 -60.16
C ILE A 59 -7.47 -11.21 -60.89
N ARG A 60 -8.13 -12.14 -60.19
CA ARG A 60 -8.81 -13.28 -60.83
C ARG A 60 -9.90 -12.84 -61.82
N ASP A 61 -10.76 -11.90 -61.43
CA ASP A 61 -11.85 -11.40 -62.26
C ASP A 61 -11.33 -10.59 -63.46
N LEU A 62 -10.23 -9.85 -63.31
CA LEU A 62 -9.54 -9.19 -64.43
C LEU A 62 -8.90 -10.20 -65.39
N THR A 63 -8.42 -11.34 -64.90
CA THR A 63 -7.86 -12.39 -65.78
C THR A 63 -8.93 -13.22 -66.47
N THR A 64 -10.12 -13.36 -65.89
CA THR A 64 -11.24 -14.11 -66.50
C THR A 64 -12.09 -13.23 -67.43
N THR A 65 -12.11 -11.92 -67.26
CA THR A 65 -12.84 -10.98 -68.16
C THR A 65 -12.11 -10.70 -69.46
N LEU A 66 -10.81 -10.98 -69.56
CA LEU A 66 -10.10 -10.98 -70.85
C LEU A 66 -10.36 -12.25 -71.68
N SER A 67 -10.99 -13.28 -71.11
CA SER A 67 -11.23 -14.56 -71.78
C SER A 67 -12.71 -14.95 -71.98
N ALA A 68 -13.68 -14.15 -71.54
CA ALA A 68 -15.08 -14.37 -71.89
C ALA A 68 -15.92 -13.09 -71.77
N GLU A 69 -16.32 -12.55 -72.92
CA GLU A 69 -17.55 -11.78 -73.02
C GLU A 69 -18.71 -12.68 -72.58
N GLU A 70 -19.33 -12.36 -71.44
CA GLU A 70 -20.79 -12.20 -71.28
C GLU A 70 -21.19 -12.18 -69.79
N SER A 71 -21.54 -10.97 -69.33
CA SER A 71 -22.72 -10.70 -68.52
C SER A 71 -23.00 -11.60 -67.30
N GLN A 72 -22.12 -11.59 -66.30
CA GLN A 72 -22.56 -11.80 -64.93
C GLN A 72 -22.18 -10.57 -64.11
N ARG A 73 -23.19 -9.71 -63.86
CA ARG A 73 -23.10 -8.63 -62.86
C ARG A 73 -22.84 -9.27 -61.50
N VAL A 74 -21.56 -9.49 -61.20
CA VAL A 74 -21.10 -9.85 -59.86
C VAL A 74 -21.52 -8.70 -58.96
N ASN A 75 -22.31 -8.99 -57.92
CA ASN A 75 -22.71 -8.05 -56.87
C ASN A 75 -21.47 -7.61 -56.06
N THR A 76 -20.64 -6.76 -56.66
CA THR A 76 -19.41 -6.20 -56.08
C THR A 76 -19.72 -5.35 -54.85
N THR A 77 -20.93 -4.79 -54.76
CA THR A 77 -21.45 -4.04 -53.61
C THR A 77 -21.59 -4.89 -52.35
N ALA A 78 -22.03 -6.15 -52.46
CA ALA A 78 -22.25 -7.03 -51.30
C ALA A 78 -20.93 -7.45 -50.61
N ILE A 79 -19.84 -7.56 -51.37
CA ILE A 79 -18.52 -7.92 -50.84
C ILE A 79 -17.88 -6.72 -50.12
N VAL A 80 -17.97 -5.52 -50.68
CA VAL A 80 -17.46 -4.30 -50.04
C VAL A 80 -18.20 -4.01 -48.72
N GLU A 81 -19.51 -4.24 -48.68
CA GLU A 81 -20.33 -4.07 -47.47
C GLU A 81 -20.00 -5.10 -46.37
N SER A 82 -19.68 -6.35 -46.73
CA SER A 82 -19.29 -7.37 -45.75
C SER A 82 -17.91 -7.10 -45.13
N VAL A 83 -16.93 -6.66 -45.92
CA VAL A 83 -15.60 -6.26 -45.40
C VAL A 83 -15.70 -5.06 -44.46
N ARG A 84 -16.50 -4.04 -44.83
CA ARG A 84 -16.71 -2.85 -43.98
C ARG A 84 -17.33 -3.21 -42.63
N ARG A 85 -18.31 -4.14 -42.61
CA ARG A 85 -18.91 -4.62 -41.36
C ARG A 85 -17.90 -5.33 -40.47
N VAL A 86 -17.04 -6.18 -41.03
CA VAL A 86 -15.98 -6.86 -40.25
C VAL A 86 -14.97 -5.84 -39.69
N GLN A 87 -14.54 -4.87 -40.48
CA GLN A 87 -13.64 -3.80 -40.01
C GLN A 87 -14.26 -2.97 -38.89
N GLN A 88 -15.54 -2.62 -39.00
CA GLN A 88 -16.28 -1.92 -37.94
C GLN A 88 -16.35 -2.76 -36.65
N HIS A 89 -16.63 -4.05 -36.74
CA HIS A 89 -16.63 -4.95 -35.58
C HIS A 89 -15.24 -5.06 -34.94
N LEU A 90 -14.17 -5.16 -35.73
CA LEU A 90 -12.79 -5.18 -35.22
C LEU A 90 -12.43 -3.87 -34.52
N MET A 91 -12.77 -2.72 -35.11
CA MET A 91 -12.51 -1.41 -34.52
C MET A 91 -13.23 -1.24 -33.18
N VAL A 92 -14.52 -1.61 -33.12
CA VAL A 92 -15.30 -1.57 -31.88
C VAL A 92 -14.73 -2.54 -30.83
N ALA A 93 -14.33 -3.75 -31.24
CA ALA A 93 -13.72 -4.72 -30.35
C ALA A 93 -12.39 -4.22 -29.76
N THR A 94 -11.49 -3.69 -30.58
CA THR A 94 -10.22 -3.11 -30.10
C THR A 94 -10.47 -1.93 -29.17
N ALA A 95 -11.40 -1.03 -29.51
CA ALA A 95 -11.76 0.09 -28.66
C ALA A 95 -12.31 -0.38 -27.29
N ALA A 96 -13.19 -1.39 -27.30
CA ALA A 96 -13.73 -1.97 -26.07
C ALA A 96 -12.63 -2.56 -25.17
N VAL A 97 -11.67 -3.29 -25.75
CA VAL A 97 -10.53 -3.85 -25.00
C VAL A 97 -9.69 -2.73 -24.37
N LEU A 98 -9.42 -1.64 -25.09
CA LEU A 98 -8.66 -0.51 -24.54
C LEU A 98 -9.39 0.18 -23.38
N VAL A 99 -10.72 0.33 -23.49
CA VAL A 99 -11.55 0.90 -22.41
C VAL A 99 -11.50 0.01 -21.16
N VAL A 100 -11.67 -1.31 -21.32
CA VAL A 100 -11.58 -2.26 -20.21
C VAL A 100 -10.19 -2.23 -19.58
N MET A 101 -9.14 -2.21 -20.40
CA MET A 101 -7.77 -2.15 -19.90
C MET A 101 -7.53 -0.87 -19.08
N LEU A 102 -7.97 0.29 -19.57
CA LEU A 102 -7.89 1.54 -18.82
C LEU A 102 -8.63 1.47 -17.47
N ALA A 103 -9.83 0.89 -17.44
CA ALA A 103 -10.59 0.69 -16.21
C ALA A 103 -9.84 -0.19 -15.21
N LEU A 104 -9.21 -1.28 -15.67
CA LEU A 104 -8.40 -2.16 -14.82
C LEU A 104 -7.18 -1.44 -14.24
N VAL A 105 -6.49 -0.60 -15.01
CA VAL A 105 -5.36 0.22 -14.51
C VAL A 105 -5.80 1.11 -13.35
N LEU A 106 -6.90 1.83 -13.55
CA LEU A 106 -7.42 2.75 -12.55
C LEU A 106 -7.88 2.00 -11.28
N ALA A 107 -8.51 0.84 -11.44
CA ALA A 107 -8.89 -0.02 -10.33
C ALA A 107 -7.66 -0.54 -9.58
N PHE A 108 -6.63 -1.01 -10.27
CA PHE A 108 -5.40 -1.52 -9.67
C PHE A 108 -4.65 -0.44 -8.87
N ILE A 109 -4.53 0.77 -9.42
CA ILE A 109 -3.89 1.89 -8.71
C ILE A 109 -4.66 2.23 -7.43
N LYS A 110 -6.00 2.31 -7.51
CA LYS A 110 -6.84 2.68 -6.37
C LYS A 110 -6.90 1.60 -5.30
N LYS A 111 -6.96 0.32 -5.68
CA LYS A 111 -7.17 -0.81 -4.76
C LYS A 111 -5.89 -1.47 -4.25
N VAL A 112 -4.76 -1.31 -4.95
CA VAL A 112 -3.51 -1.99 -4.58
C VAL A 112 -2.40 -0.99 -4.31
N ILE A 113 -2.05 -0.17 -5.31
CA ILE A 113 -0.86 0.70 -5.21
C ILE A 113 -1.04 1.78 -4.14
N LYS A 114 -2.18 2.49 -4.15
CA LYS A 114 -2.43 3.56 -3.19
C LYS A 114 -2.47 3.05 -1.74
N PRO A 115 -3.18 1.96 -1.41
CA PRO A 115 -3.11 1.38 -0.07
C PRO A 115 -1.70 0.94 0.33
N ILE A 116 -0.92 0.30 -0.56
CA ILE A 116 0.47 -0.07 -0.26
C ILE A 116 1.33 1.15 0.08
N ASP A 117 1.23 2.23 -0.70
CA ASP A 117 1.95 3.47 -0.42
C ASP A 117 1.59 4.02 0.98
N GLN A 118 0.30 3.98 1.35
CA GLN A 118 -0.19 4.46 2.64
C GLN A 118 0.28 3.59 3.82
N VAL A 119 0.28 2.26 3.65
CA VAL A 119 0.84 1.32 4.65
C VAL A 119 2.33 1.56 4.84
N GLY A 120 3.07 1.76 3.73
CA GLY A 120 4.50 2.10 3.78
C GLY A 120 4.76 3.41 4.52
N GLU A 121 3.95 4.44 4.28
CA GLU A 121 4.06 5.71 4.98
C GLU A 121 3.77 5.57 6.49
N ALA A 122 2.74 4.81 6.86
CA ALA A 122 2.44 4.53 8.27
C ALA A 122 3.59 3.78 8.94
N ALA A 123 4.13 2.74 8.31
CA ALA A 123 5.29 2.00 8.82
C ALA A 123 6.53 2.90 9.01
N ASP A 124 6.80 3.80 8.05
CA ASP A 124 7.87 4.79 8.14
C ASP A 124 7.69 5.76 9.30
N ARG A 125 6.45 6.14 9.61
CA ARG A 125 6.11 7.01 10.75
C ARG A 125 6.29 6.26 12.07
N ILE A 126 5.78 5.03 12.18
CA ILE A 126 5.97 4.14 13.33
C ILE A 126 7.46 3.94 13.61
N ALA A 127 8.26 3.65 12.59
CA ALA A 127 9.71 3.48 12.71
C ALA A 127 10.45 4.75 13.20
N LYS A 128 9.87 5.94 13.00
CA LYS A 128 10.40 7.22 13.51
C LYS A 128 9.92 7.56 14.92
N GLY A 129 9.19 6.66 15.57
CA GLY A 129 8.65 6.83 16.91
C GLY A 129 7.24 7.43 16.97
N GLN A 130 6.59 7.63 15.82
CA GLN A 130 5.17 8.03 15.77
C GLN A 130 4.29 6.79 15.79
N LEU A 131 4.18 6.18 16.96
CA LEU A 131 3.43 4.94 17.15
C LEU A 131 1.92 5.17 17.00
N GLY A 132 1.45 6.42 17.13
CA GLY A 132 0.10 6.88 16.82
C GLY A 132 -0.28 6.95 15.32
N ALA A 133 0.52 6.40 14.41
CA ALA A 133 0.23 6.41 12.97
C ALA A 133 -0.47 5.12 12.50
N LEU A 134 -1.72 5.22 12.02
CA LEU A 134 -2.50 4.08 11.53
C LEU A 134 -2.28 3.85 10.03
N ALA A 135 -1.99 2.60 9.68
CA ALA A 135 -2.14 2.11 8.32
C ALA A 135 -3.64 1.87 8.03
N PRO A 136 -4.16 2.31 6.85
CA PRO A 136 -5.56 2.12 6.51
C PRO A 136 -5.87 0.64 6.28
N ILE A 137 -6.89 0.14 6.97
CA ILE A 137 -7.37 -1.24 6.84
C ILE A 137 -8.48 -1.27 5.77
N ASP A 138 -8.34 -2.19 4.81
CA ASP A 138 -9.38 -2.52 3.83
C ASP A 138 -9.73 -4.01 4.02
N ASP A 139 -10.95 -4.29 4.48
CA ASP A 139 -11.36 -5.60 5.03
C ASP A 139 -11.36 -6.75 4.00
N ASN A 140 -11.14 -6.47 2.71
CA ASN A 140 -11.34 -7.45 1.64
C ASN A 140 -10.05 -7.91 0.94
N GLY A 141 -8.86 -7.58 1.45
CA GLY A 141 -7.62 -7.87 0.72
C GLY A 141 -6.38 -8.17 1.58
N GLU A 142 -5.37 -8.78 0.95
CA GLU A 142 -4.07 -9.08 1.58
C GLU A 142 -3.34 -7.81 2.04
N VAL A 143 -3.48 -6.71 1.31
CA VAL A 143 -2.90 -5.41 1.70
C VAL A 143 -3.52 -4.91 3.01
N GLY A 144 -4.81 -5.16 3.23
CA GLY A 144 -5.49 -4.85 4.49
C GLY A 144 -4.95 -5.65 5.67
N LYS A 145 -4.68 -6.95 5.47
CA LYS A 145 -4.02 -7.79 6.50
C LYS A 145 -2.61 -7.31 6.83
N ILE A 146 -1.85 -6.84 5.84
CA ILE A 146 -0.54 -6.23 6.10
C ILE A 146 -0.70 -4.95 6.92
N ALA A 147 -1.69 -4.11 6.60
CA ALA A 147 -2.00 -2.91 7.38
C ALA A 147 -2.35 -3.25 8.84
N GLU A 148 -3.17 -4.29 9.05
CA GLU A 148 -3.53 -4.82 10.37
C GLU A 148 -2.28 -5.26 11.15
N HIS A 149 -1.41 -6.09 10.57
CA HIS A 149 -0.17 -6.51 11.24
C HIS A 149 0.77 -5.34 11.59
N ILE A 150 0.84 -4.30 10.75
CA ILE A 150 1.63 -3.09 11.04
C ILE A 150 1.01 -2.31 12.22
N ASN A 151 -0.31 -2.20 12.27
CA ASN A 151 -1.01 -1.55 13.37
C ASN A 151 -0.85 -2.35 14.68
N ASP A 152 -0.96 -3.67 14.63
CA ASP A 152 -0.74 -4.57 15.78
C ASP A 152 0.69 -4.45 16.30
N MET A 153 1.68 -4.38 15.40
CA MET A 153 3.08 -4.14 15.79
C MET A 153 3.23 -2.79 16.49
N ALA A 154 2.60 -1.73 15.99
CA ALA A 154 2.63 -0.41 16.64
C ALA A 154 1.95 -0.45 18.03
N MET A 155 0.86 -1.20 18.17
CA MET A 155 0.16 -1.39 19.45
C MET A 155 1.03 -2.16 20.46
N ASN A 156 1.64 -3.27 20.04
CA ASN A 156 2.54 -4.07 20.88
C ASN A 156 3.75 -3.25 21.35
N LEU A 157 4.31 -2.41 20.47
CA LEU A 157 5.39 -1.49 20.85
C LEU A 157 4.94 -0.49 21.93
N GLN A 158 3.73 0.05 21.81
CA GLN A 158 3.17 0.96 22.82
C GLN A 158 2.96 0.25 24.16
N GLU A 159 2.45 -0.98 24.14
CA GLU A 159 2.26 -1.77 25.36
C GLU A 159 3.59 -2.05 26.06
N ILE A 160 4.63 -2.45 25.31
CA ILE A 160 5.98 -2.67 25.85
C ILE A 160 6.52 -1.37 26.47
N LEU A 161 6.40 -0.25 25.76
CA LEU A 161 6.87 1.03 26.27
C LEU A 161 6.10 1.48 27.53
N LEU A 162 4.80 1.26 27.58
CA LEU A 162 3.98 1.56 28.77
C LEU A 162 4.37 0.67 29.96
N MET A 163 4.69 -0.60 29.70
CA MET A 163 5.19 -1.52 30.71
C MET A 163 6.56 -1.04 31.26
N VAL A 164 7.46 -0.60 30.37
CA VAL A 164 8.76 -0.01 30.77
C VAL A 164 8.56 1.26 31.57
N TRP A 165 7.65 2.15 31.16
CA TRP A 165 7.32 3.37 31.89
C TRP A 165 6.86 3.05 33.32
N ASN A 166 5.89 2.13 33.45
CA ASN A 166 5.36 1.73 34.74
C ASN A 166 6.43 1.07 35.63
N HIS A 167 7.26 0.20 35.05
CA HIS A 167 8.32 -0.47 35.81
C HIS A 167 9.39 0.52 36.29
N THR A 168 9.77 1.46 35.44
CA THR A 168 10.77 2.49 35.76
C THR A 168 10.25 3.44 36.83
N GLY A 169 8.97 3.83 36.78
CA GLY A 169 8.31 4.59 37.84
C GLY A 169 8.28 3.86 39.18
N ARG A 170 7.95 2.56 39.17
CA ARG A 170 8.01 1.72 40.39
C ARG A 170 9.43 1.59 40.94
N ASN A 171 10.43 1.42 40.07
CA ASN A 171 11.82 1.34 40.50
C ASN A 171 12.29 2.65 41.13
N ARG A 172 11.92 3.80 40.55
CA ARG A 172 12.20 5.12 41.12
C ARG A 172 11.64 5.24 42.54
N GLN A 173 10.36 4.92 42.73
CA GLN A 173 9.71 4.97 44.05
C GLN A 173 10.41 4.05 45.06
N ARG A 174 10.82 2.84 44.65
CA ARG A 174 11.57 1.92 45.51
C ARG A 174 12.95 2.46 45.89
N LEU A 175 13.65 3.14 44.99
CA LEU A 175 14.94 3.78 45.26
C LEU A 175 14.79 4.95 46.24
N GLU A 176 13.77 5.77 46.08
CA GLU A 176 13.45 6.87 47.00
C GLU A 176 13.16 6.34 48.40
N LEU A 177 12.31 5.31 48.51
CA LEU A 177 12.02 4.64 49.79
C LEU A 177 13.27 4.01 50.42
N MET A 178 14.10 3.34 49.63
CA MET A 178 15.34 2.71 50.13
C MET A 178 16.33 3.76 50.63
N THR A 179 16.46 4.89 49.93
CA THR A 179 17.31 6.01 50.35
C THR A 179 16.81 6.62 51.66
N GLU A 180 15.49 6.78 51.81
CA GLU A 180 14.88 7.32 53.03
C GLU A 180 15.05 6.37 54.22
N MET A 181 14.75 5.08 54.04
CA MET A 181 14.94 4.06 55.09
C MET A 181 16.38 4.04 55.59
N LEU A 182 17.37 4.14 54.70
CA LEU A 182 18.78 4.14 55.08
C LEU A 182 19.19 5.41 55.82
N ARG A 183 18.69 6.58 55.41
CA ARG A 183 18.90 7.84 56.16
C ARG A 183 18.32 7.78 57.57
N GLN A 184 17.16 7.15 57.73
CA GLN A 184 16.51 7.01 59.02
C GLN A 184 17.26 6.05 59.96
N HIS A 185 17.88 4.99 59.41
CA HIS A 185 18.60 3.97 60.20
C HIS A 185 20.08 4.30 60.43
N SER A 186 20.66 5.30 59.74
CA SER A 186 22.10 5.57 59.84
C SER A 186 22.54 6.23 61.16
N ASN A 187 21.64 6.46 62.13
CA ASN A 187 21.94 6.90 63.51
C ASN A 187 22.98 8.04 63.64
N GLY A 188 23.06 8.94 62.66
CA GLY A 188 23.99 10.06 62.64
C GLY A 188 25.30 9.84 61.88
N ASP A 189 25.62 8.61 61.47
CA ASP A 189 26.68 8.36 60.51
C ASP A 189 26.18 8.70 59.10
N SER A 190 26.95 9.49 58.36
CA SER A 190 26.70 9.73 56.94
C SER A 190 26.86 8.42 56.18
N LEU A 191 25.88 8.12 55.31
CA LEU A 191 26.01 7.06 54.32
C LEU A 191 27.37 7.18 53.60
N PRO A 192 28.10 6.06 53.38
CA PRO A 192 29.37 6.12 52.65
C PRO A 192 29.17 6.82 51.31
N ASP A 193 30.04 7.77 50.98
CA ASP A 193 29.92 8.59 49.77
C ASP A 193 29.78 7.73 48.50
N GLU A 194 30.49 6.59 48.44
CA GLU A 194 30.40 5.63 47.34
C GLU A 194 28.98 5.07 47.15
N PHE A 195 28.27 4.80 48.25
CA PHE A 195 26.92 4.26 48.21
C PHE A 195 25.90 5.32 47.78
N VAL A 196 26.05 6.55 48.27
CA VAL A 196 25.22 7.69 47.84
C VAL A 196 25.40 7.95 46.34
N GLU A 197 26.63 7.89 45.85
CA GLU A 197 26.93 8.06 44.43
C GLU A 197 26.32 6.94 43.58
N ARG A 198 26.38 5.68 44.03
CA ARG A 198 25.72 4.56 43.32
C ARG A 198 24.20 4.74 43.22
N LEU A 199 23.53 5.19 44.28
CA LEU A 199 22.09 5.48 44.26
C LEU A 199 21.76 6.63 43.32
N ARG A 200 22.59 7.67 43.31
CA ARG A 200 22.45 8.82 42.40
C ARG A 200 22.58 8.40 40.94
N VAL A 201 23.59 7.58 40.61
CA VAL A 201 23.77 7.04 39.26
C VAL A 201 22.57 6.20 38.85
N LEU A 202 22.11 5.28 39.70
CA LEU A 202 20.97 4.41 39.39
C LEU A 202 19.66 5.20 39.21
N SER A 203 19.43 6.23 40.04
CA SER A 203 18.30 7.14 39.87
C SER A 203 18.35 7.88 38.53
N THR A 204 19.54 8.31 38.12
CA THR A 204 19.77 8.96 36.82
C THR A 204 19.49 8.00 35.65
N GLU A 205 19.91 6.74 35.74
CA GLU A 205 19.64 5.73 34.70
C GLU A 205 18.13 5.46 34.54
N VAL A 206 17.40 5.39 35.66
CA VAL A 206 15.95 5.25 35.70
C VAL A 206 15.26 6.48 35.07
N GLU A 207 15.72 7.68 35.38
CA GLU A 207 15.22 8.91 34.74
C GLU A 207 15.47 8.94 33.22
N ASP A 208 16.66 8.54 32.79
CA ASP A 208 17.00 8.51 31.37
C ASP A 208 16.15 7.49 30.60
N LEU A 209 15.83 6.36 31.22
CA LEU A 209 14.90 5.38 30.64
C LEU A 209 13.47 5.93 30.54
N GLN A 210 13.00 6.69 31.53
CA GLN A 210 11.71 7.40 31.45
C GLN A 210 11.69 8.41 30.30
N ARG A 211 12.73 9.26 30.20
CA ARG A 211 12.85 10.23 29.10
C ARG A 211 12.93 9.57 27.72
N PHE A 212 13.53 8.39 27.63
CA PHE A 212 13.57 7.62 26.39
C PHE A 212 12.17 7.20 25.96
N VAL A 213 11.36 6.73 26.90
CA VAL A 213 9.98 6.31 26.62
C VAL A 213 9.10 7.50 26.22
N GLU A 214 9.28 8.66 26.87
CA GLU A 214 8.58 9.91 26.52
C GLU A 214 8.88 10.44 25.11
N ALA A 215 9.98 10.00 24.49
CA ALA A 215 10.35 10.45 23.14
C ALA A 215 9.44 9.88 22.04
N PHE A 216 8.61 8.89 22.36
CA PHE A 216 7.68 8.26 21.44
C PHE A 216 6.31 8.97 21.48
N ASP A 217 5.68 9.10 20.32
CA ASP A 217 4.36 9.70 20.15
C ASP A 217 3.30 8.59 20.05
N TYR A 218 2.42 8.53 21.04
CA TYR A 218 1.43 7.47 21.25
C TYR A 218 0.08 7.82 20.60
N TYR A 219 -0.82 6.84 20.46
CA TYR A 219 -2.20 7.15 20.09
C TYR A 219 -2.90 7.99 21.17
N ASP A 220 -3.71 8.96 20.73
CA ASP A 220 -4.74 9.57 21.58
C ASP A 220 -5.78 8.48 21.85
N VAL A 221 -5.72 7.85 23.04
CA VAL A 221 -6.66 6.80 23.43
C VAL A 221 -8.03 7.43 23.62
N ARG A 222 -8.78 7.57 22.53
CA ARG A 222 -10.21 7.81 22.57
C ARG A 222 -10.88 6.46 22.77
N LEU A 223 -11.18 6.16 24.03
CA LEU A 223 -12.11 5.10 24.41
C LEU A 223 -13.43 5.37 23.68
N THR A 224 -13.59 4.79 22.49
CA THR A 224 -14.87 4.78 21.80
C THR A 224 -15.67 3.65 22.43
N CYS A 225 -16.21 3.92 23.62
CA CYS A 225 -17.15 3.00 24.25
C CYS A 225 -18.36 2.87 23.32
N GLY A 226 -18.63 1.65 22.87
CA GLY A 226 -19.87 1.32 22.17
C GLY A 226 -19.66 0.78 20.77
N LYS A 227 -19.40 -0.53 20.69
CA LYS A 227 -20.03 -1.46 19.74
C LYS A 227 -19.61 -2.89 20.04
N THR A 228 -20.15 -3.43 21.13
CA THR A 228 -20.43 -4.87 21.20
C THR A 228 -21.82 -5.07 20.62
N LEU A 229 -21.92 -5.29 19.30
CA LEU A 229 -23.12 -5.89 18.73
C LEU A 229 -22.95 -7.41 18.80
N ALA A 230 -23.24 -7.95 19.97
CA ALA A 230 -23.68 -9.32 20.13
C ALA A 230 -25.19 -9.25 20.44
N ALA A 231 -26.01 -9.39 19.41
CA ALA A 231 -27.40 -9.82 19.52
C ALA A 231 -27.76 -10.51 18.21
N SER A 232 -27.32 -11.77 18.08
CA SER A 232 -28.17 -12.76 17.44
C SER A 232 -29.40 -12.88 18.33
N ASP A 233 -30.54 -12.39 17.89
CA ASP A 233 -31.77 -13.12 18.14
C ASP A 233 -32.77 -12.88 17.02
N ARG A 234 -33.29 -14.01 16.55
CA ARG A 234 -34.37 -14.14 15.60
C ARG A 234 -35.63 -13.63 16.27
N GLU A 235 -36.28 -12.62 15.70
CA GLU A 235 -37.72 -12.48 15.84
C GLU A 235 -38.35 -12.26 14.47
N THR A 236 -39.01 -13.32 14.02
CA THR A 236 -39.98 -13.38 12.93
C THR A 236 -41.14 -12.41 13.17
N PRO A 237 -41.63 -11.65 12.18
CA PRO A 237 -42.87 -10.89 12.33
C PRO A 237 -43.98 -11.47 11.44
N VAL A 238 -44.99 -12.12 12.02
CA VAL A 238 -46.40 -12.23 11.53
C VAL A 238 -47.28 -12.72 12.72
N PRO A 239 -48.58 -12.39 12.90
CA PRO A 239 -49.43 -11.29 12.38
C PRO A 239 -50.20 -10.51 13.48
N SER A 240 -50.83 -9.40 13.09
CA SER A 240 -52.24 -9.08 13.42
C SER A 240 -52.82 -8.28 12.27
#